data_AF-A0A356KMZ2-F1
#
_entry.id   AF-A0A356KMZ2-F1
#
_cell.length_a   1.000
_cell.length_b   1.000
_cell.length_c   1.000
_cell.angle_alpha   90.00
_cell.angle_beta   90.00
_cell.angle_gamma   90.00
#
_symmetry.space_group_name_H-M   'P 1'
#
loop_
_entity.id
_entity.type
_entity.pdbx_description
1 polymer ?
#
loop_
_entity_poly.entity_id
_entity_poly.type
_entity_poly.pdbx_seq_one_letter_code
_entity_poly.pdbx_strand_id
1 'polypeptide(L)' 'PLVTGYGKLILAEFDYDKQPQETFPFDQSRERYSMYALKAYGLPELYWNGMLRGRL' A
#
# COMPACT_ATOMS: atom_id res chain seq x y z
N PRO A 1 -0.29 -5.04 -1.68
CA PRO A 1 -0.28 -5.06 -0.19
C PRO A 1 -0.40 -6.48 0.40
N LEU A 2 0.76 -7.11 0.65
CA LEU A 2 0.88 -8.48 1.15
C LEU A 2 0.98 -8.48 2.68
N VAL A 3 -0.09 -8.87 3.39
CA VAL A 3 -0.08 -9.00 4.86
C VAL A 3 0.71 -10.26 5.22
N THR A 4 1.84 -10.09 5.90
CA THR A 4 2.71 -11.21 6.33
C THR A 4 2.48 -11.60 7.79
N GLY A 5 1.79 -10.73 8.56
CA GLY A 5 1.36 -11.01 9.93
C GLY A 5 0.59 -9.83 10.52
N TYR A 6 0.11 -9.98 11.76
CA TYR A 6 -0.49 -8.86 12.49
C TYR A 6 0.52 -7.72 12.65
N GLY A 7 0.17 -6.53 12.16
CA GLY A 7 1.06 -5.36 12.18
C GLY A 7 2.21 -5.42 11.17
N LYS A 8 2.22 -6.38 10.24
CA LYS A 8 3.30 -6.55 9.26
C LYS A 8 2.75 -6.67 7.84
N LEU A 9 3.30 -5.88 6.93
CA LEU A 9 2.90 -5.86 5.53
C LEU A 9 4.10 -5.51 4.64
N ILE A 10 4.18 -6.18 3.50
CA ILE A 10 5.06 -5.85 2.37
C ILE A 10 4.21 -5.19 1.29
N LEU A 11 4.52 -3.95 0.91
CA LEU A 11 3.77 -3.23 -0.12
C LEU A 11 4.46 -3.42 -1.47
N ALA A 12 4.15 -4.56 -2.11
CA ALA A 12 4.61 -4.83 -3.47
C ALA A 12 3.83 -3.97 -4.48
N GLU A 13 4.56 -3.11 -5.19
CA GLU A 13 4.11 -2.28 -6.31
C GLU A 13 5.06 -2.49 -7.48
N PHE A 14 4.53 -2.66 -8.69
CA PHE A 14 5.31 -2.99 -9.88
C PHE A 14 4.64 -2.46 -11.14
N ASP A 15 5.47 -2.16 -12.14
CA ASP A 15 5.00 -1.74 -13.46
C ASP A 15 4.65 -2.95 -14.36
N TYR A 16 4.31 -2.67 -15.63
CA TYR A 16 4.00 -3.71 -16.61
C TYR A 16 5.21 -4.59 -16.98
N ASP A 17 6.43 -4.09 -16.80
CA ASP A 17 7.68 -4.81 -17.02
C ASP A 17 8.12 -5.62 -15.78
N LYS A 18 7.26 -5.66 -14.74
CA LYS A 18 7.46 -6.35 -13.47
C LYS A 18 8.63 -5.79 -12.66
N GLN A 19 9.04 -4.55 -12.93
CA GLN A 19 10.03 -3.85 -12.10
C GLN A 19 9.35 -3.21 -10.89
N PRO A 20 9.99 -3.20 -9.72
CA PRO A 20 9.46 -2.49 -8.55
C PRO A 20 9.22 -1.01 -8.86
N GLN A 21 8.02 -0.53 -8.59
CA GLN A 21 7.63 0.88 -8.74
C GLN A 21 7.03 1.38 -7.43
N GLU A 22 7.90 1.60 -6.45
CA GLU A 22 7.50 1.98 -5.09
C GLU A 22 7.01 3.43 -5.02
N THR A 23 5.85 3.63 -4.40
CA THR A 23 5.26 4.97 -4.22
C THR A 23 6.01 5.80 -3.18
N PHE A 24 6.56 5.16 -2.14
CA PHE A 24 7.21 5.86 -1.03
C PHE A 24 8.74 5.81 -1.14
N PRO A 25 9.48 6.80 -0.60
CA PRO A 25 10.94 6.88 -0.70
C PRO A 25 11.66 5.96 0.30
N PHE A 26 11.22 4.70 0.41
CA PHE A 26 11.86 3.66 1.23
C PHE A 26 11.52 2.28 0.68
N ASP A 27 12.43 1.33 0.88
CA ASP A 27 12.26 -0.08 0.48
C ASP A 27 10.97 -0.69 1.06
N GLN A 28 10.01 -0.97 0.18
CA GLN A 28 8.69 -1.54 0.49
C GLN A 28 8.68 -3.07 0.42
N SER A 29 9.80 -3.70 0.01
CA SER A 29 10.01 -5.15 0.04
C SER A 29 10.17 -5.67 1.47
N ARG A 30 10.47 -4.80 2.44
CA ARG A 30 10.60 -5.13 3.86
C ARG A 30 9.25 -5.06 4.58
N GLU A 31 9.07 -5.93 5.58
CA GLU A 31 7.90 -5.87 6.45
C GLU A 31 7.84 -4.54 7.22
N ARG A 32 6.72 -3.84 7.11
CA ARG A 32 6.51 -2.54 7.78
C ARG A 32 5.13 -2.43 8.40
N TYR A 33 5.11 -1.89 9.63
CA TYR A 33 3.85 -1.51 10.29
C TYR A 33 3.17 -0.33 9.59
N SER A 34 3.93 0.64 9.06
CA SER A 34 3.36 1.76 8.32
C SER A 34 2.53 1.31 7.13
N MET A 35 3.01 0.29 6.39
CA MET A 35 2.29 -0.29 5.26
C MET A 35 1.06 -1.09 5.71
N TYR A 36 1.15 -1.77 6.85
CA TYR A 36 0.01 -2.44 7.47
C TYR A 36 -1.08 -1.42 7.87
N ALA A 37 -0.70 -0.33 8.53
CA ALA A 37 -1.61 0.73 8.96
C ALA A 37 -2.24 1.47 7.76
N LEU A 38 -1.45 1.75 6.72
CA LEU A 38 -1.95 2.30 5.46
C LEU A 38 -3.06 1.40 4.88
N LYS A 39 -2.81 0.09 4.78
CA LYS A 39 -3.80 -0.86 4.27
C LYS A 39 -5.03 -0.97 5.17
N ALA A 40 -4.84 -1.00 6.49
CA ALA A 40 -5.91 -1.25 7.45
C ALA A 40 -6.82 -0.03 7.66
N TYR A 41 -6.27 1.18 7.61
CA TYR A 41 -6.99 2.40 7.98
C TYR A 41 -7.02 3.46 6.86
N GLY A 42 -5.93 3.62 6.12
CA GLY A 42 -5.83 4.67 5.08
C GLY A 42 -6.59 4.31 3.79
N LEU A 43 -6.35 3.12 3.23
CA LEU A 43 -6.95 2.70 1.96
C LEU A 43 -8.49 2.62 2.00
N PRO A 44 -9.15 2.13 3.07
CA PRO A 44 -10.61 2.15 3.13
C PRO A 44 -11.19 3.56 3.01
N GLU A 45 -10.63 4.53 3.74
CA GLU A 45 -11.07 5.92 3.71
C GLU A 45 -10.84 6.54 2.33
N LEU A 46 -9.64 6.33 1.76
CA LEU A 46 -9.28 6.79 0.41
C LEU A 46 -10.23 6.23 -0.65
N TYR A 47 -10.60 4.96 -0.53
CA TYR A 47 -11.48 4.29 -1.47
C TYR A 47 -12.89 4.89 -1.45
N TRP A 48 -13.53 4.97 -0.27
CA TRP A 48 -14.92 5.42 -0.17
C TRP A 48 -15.08 6.93 -0.36
N ASN A 49 -14.14 7.74 0.14
CA ASN A 49 -14.27 9.19 0.13
C ASN A 49 -13.47 9.89 -0.98
N GLY A 50 -12.53 9.19 -1.62
CA GLY A 50 -11.73 9.67 -2.74
C GLY A 50 -12.08 8.99 -4.06
N MET A 51 -11.69 7.72 -4.22
CA MET A 51 -11.77 6.99 -5.50
C MET A 51 -13.20 6.87 -6.02
N LEU A 52 -14.14 6.40 -5.20
CA LEU A 52 -15.53 6.24 -5.62
C LEU A 52 -16.26 7.58 -5.88
N ARG A 53 -15.68 8.68 -5.41
CA ARG A 53 -16.20 10.04 -5.65
C ARG A 53 -15.50 10.76 -6.79
N GLY A 54 -14.52 10.12 -7.46
CA GLY A 54 -13.75 10.70 -8.56
C GLY A 54 -12.90 11.91 -8.14
N ARG A 55 -12.47 11.96 -6.87
CA ARG A 55 -11.60 13.04 -6.35
C ARG A 55 -10.11 12.72 -6.50
N LEU A 56 -9.82 11.52 -7.00
CA LEU A 56 -8.50 10.95 -7.27
C LEU A 56 -8.53 10.29 -8.64
#